data_AF-A0A3M5D877-F1
#
_entry.id   AF-A0A3M5D877-F1
#
_cell.length_a   1.000
_cell.length_b   1.000
_cell.length_c   1.000
_cell.angle_alpha   90.00
_cell.angle_beta   90.00
_cell.angle_gamma   90.00
#
_symmetry.space_group_name_H-M   'P 1'
#
loop_
_entity.id
_entity.type
_entity.pdbx_description
1 polymer ?
#
loop_
_entity_poly.entity_id
_entity_poly.type
_entity_poly.pdbx_seq_one_letter_code
_entity_poly.pdbx_strand_id
1 'polypeptide(L)'
;MRSESMASRPGRQQMLLALTRLVMISLLRLSANSVAARPMRHEDLQIFQRFNALIEERYAEHWPLSLYASRIGVTEARLNDVCRRIADLPSKRLVYERLMQESKRLLLFTGGSVNEICYQLGFKDPAYFSRFFVRYAGLTPSAYRQRQADGESRR
;
A
#
# COMPACT_ATOMS: atom_id res chain seq x y z
N MET A 1 37.49 21.78 0.65
CA MET A 1 36.92 21.17 -0.57
C MET A 1 35.43 20.85 -0.32
N ARG A 2 34.65 21.90 -0.06
CA ARG A 2 33.21 21.90 0.23
C ARG A 2 32.60 22.96 -0.68
N SER A 3 32.05 22.60 -1.84
CA SER A 3 31.11 23.45 -2.59
C SER A 3 30.78 22.85 -3.96
N GLU A 4 29.91 21.84 -4.01
CA GLU A 4 29.29 21.44 -5.30
C GLU A 4 27.88 20.85 -5.14
N SER A 5 27.16 21.21 -4.07
CA SER A 5 25.80 20.70 -3.80
C SER A 5 24.64 21.69 -4.03
N MET A 6 24.86 22.92 -4.48
CA MET A 6 23.85 23.99 -4.28
C MET A 6 23.60 24.94 -5.46
N ALA A 7 23.79 24.52 -6.71
CA ALA A 7 23.23 25.28 -7.84
C ALA A 7 21.75 24.92 -8.05
N SER A 8 20.88 25.35 -7.12
CA SER A 8 19.44 25.30 -7.31
C SER A 8 19.10 26.25 -8.47
N ARG A 9 18.91 25.69 -9.66
CA ARG A 9 18.58 26.47 -10.87
C ARG A 9 17.38 27.38 -10.55
N PRO A 10 17.47 28.71 -10.80
CA PRO A 10 16.36 29.62 -10.57
C PRO A 10 15.14 29.10 -11.35
N GLY A 11 13.99 29.01 -10.66
CA GLY A 11 12.75 28.49 -11.24
C GLY A 11 12.47 27.00 -10.97
N ARG A 12 13.38 26.20 -10.37
CA ARG A 12 13.11 24.79 -10.04
C ARG A 12 11.85 24.60 -9.18
N GLN A 13 11.70 25.43 -8.15
CA GLN A 13 10.52 25.37 -7.27
C GLN A 13 9.23 25.75 -8.02
N GLN A 14 9.30 26.74 -8.91
CA GLN A 14 8.16 27.18 -9.73
C GLN A 14 7.76 26.11 -10.74
N MET A 15 8.75 25.45 -11.36
CA MET A 15 8.55 24.32 -12.25
C MET A 15 7.92 23.13 -11.52
N LEU A 16 8.41 22.78 -10.33
CA LEU A 16 7.80 21.72 -9.51
C LEU A 16 6.35 22.06 -9.16
N LEU A 17 6.05 23.29 -8.71
CA LEU A 17 4.69 23.73 -8.42
C LEU A 17 3.78 23.68 -9.66
N ALA A 18 4.28 24.08 -10.83
CA ALA A 18 3.53 24.02 -12.09
C ALA A 18 3.23 22.57 -12.50
N LEU A 19 4.20 21.67 -12.38
CA LEU A 19 4.03 20.23 -12.66
C LEU A 19 3.03 19.61 -11.69
N THR A 20 3.13 19.89 -10.38
CA THR A 20 2.17 19.41 -9.38
C THR A 20 0.76 19.90 -9.71
N ARG A 21 0.59 21.18 -10.06
CA ARG A 21 -0.71 21.73 -10.46
C ARG A 21 -1.27 21.05 -11.71
N LEU A 22 -0.45 20.83 -12.73
CA LEU A 22 -0.85 20.14 -13.96
C LEU A 22 -1.29 18.70 -13.69
N VAL A 23 -0.58 17.98 -12.82
CA VAL A 23 -0.97 16.62 -12.39
C VAL A 23 -2.32 16.67 -11.67
N MET A 24 -2.50 17.58 -10.70
CA MET A 24 -3.76 17.72 -9.97
C MET A 24 -4.95 18.03 -10.89
N ILE A 25 -4.78 18.97 -11.84
CA ILE A 25 -5.83 19.32 -12.81
C ILE A 25 -6.13 18.15 -13.75
N SER A 26 -5.12 17.39 -14.17
CA SER A 26 -5.31 16.21 -15.02
C SER A 26 -6.06 15.09 -14.30
N LEU A 27 -5.74 14.87 -13.02
CA LEU A 27 -6.47 13.94 -12.16
C LEU A 27 -7.93 14.37 -11.97
N LEU A 28 -8.19 15.66 -11.74
CA LEU A 28 -9.54 16.20 -11.63
C LEU A 28 -10.35 15.99 -12.92
N ARG A 29 -9.77 16.29 -14.09
CA ARG A 29 -10.42 16.05 -15.39
C ARG A 29 -10.72 14.58 -15.64
N LEU A 30 -9.80 13.69 -15.30
CA LEU A 30 -10.02 12.25 -15.43
C LEU A 30 -11.15 11.78 -14.49
N SER A 31 -11.20 12.32 -13.27
CA SER A 31 -12.26 12.03 -12.31
C SER A 31 -13.63 12.55 -12.78
N ALA A 32 -13.69 13.76 -13.35
CA ALA A 32 -14.92 14.35 -13.89
C ALA A 32 -15.42 13.60 -15.14
N ASN A 33 -14.52 13.10 -15.99
CA ASN A 33 -14.88 12.27 -17.14
C ASN A 33 -15.23 10.82 -16.75
N SER A 34 -14.96 10.39 -15.52
CA SER A 34 -15.32 9.06 -15.02
C SER A 34 -16.77 8.96 -14.53
N VAL A 35 -17.57 10.03 -14.65
CA VAL A 35 -18.96 10.13 -14.13
C VAL A 35 -19.99 9.28 -14.91
N ALA A 36 -19.54 8.42 -15.83
CA ALA A 36 -20.32 7.26 -16.28
C ALA A 36 -20.24 6.05 -15.31
N ALA A 37 -19.56 6.19 -14.17
CA ALA A 37 -19.62 5.22 -13.08
C ALA A 37 -21.03 5.20 -12.48
N ARG A 38 -21.65 4.01 -12.43
CA ARG A 38 -22.91 3.76 -11.70
C ARG A 38 -22.89 4.52 -10.37
N PRO A 39 -24.00 5.17 -9.95
CA PRO A 39 -24.04 5.89 -8.68
C PRO A 39 -23.65 4.92 -7.56
N MET A 40 -22.41 5.09 -7.09
CA MET A 40 -21.85 4.27 -6.03
C MET A 40 -22.60 4.68 -4.77
N ARG A 41 -23.21 3.71 -4.08
CA ARG A 41 -23.99 4.04 -2.88
C ARG A 41 -23.05 4.70 -1.88
N HIS A 42 -23.43 5.88 -1.40
CA HIS A 42 -22.62 6.65 -0.45
C HIS A 42 -22.19 5.81 0.76
N GLU A 43 -23.08 4.94 1.23
CA GLU A 43 -22.82 3.96 2.28
C GLU A 43 -21.69 2.97 1.94
N ASP A 44 -21.65 2.42 0.72
CA ASP A 44 -20.59 1.48 0.31
C ASP A 44 -19.22 2.16 0.35
N LEU A 45 -19.16 3.42 -0.08
CA LEU A 45 -17.94 4.21 -0.03
C LEU A 45 -17.49 4.47 1.42
N GLN A 46 -18.42 4.82 2.32
CA GLN A 46 -18.10 4.99 3.74
C GLN A 46 -17.58 3.70 4.38
N ILE A 47 -18.21 2.55 4.11
CA ILE A 47 -17.75 1.23 4.59
C ILE A 47 -16.33 0.98 4.11
N PHE A 48 -16.06 1.19 2.82
CA PHE A 48 -14.75 0.97 2.22
C PHE A 48 -13.67 1.90 2.80
N GLN A 49 -13.97 3.19 2.98
CA GLN A 49 -13.05 4.14 3.58
C GLN A 49 -12.71 3.77 5.03
N ARG A 50 -13.71 3.41 5.83
CA ARG A 50 -13.50 2.96 7.22
C ARG A 50 -12.68 1.66 7.27
N PHE A 51 -12.91 0.74 6.34
CA PHE A 51 -12.11 -0.47 6.24
C PHE A 51 -10.64 -0.19 5.91
N ASN A 52 -10.36 0.64 4.91
CA ASN A 52 -8.98 1.01 4.57
C ASN A 52 -8.29 1.73 5.73
N ALA A 53 -8.97 2.64 6.42
CA ALA A 53 -8.43 3.30 7.61
C ALA A 53 -8.04 2.29 8.71
N LEU A 54 -8.91 1.31 8.99
CA LEU A 54 -8.60 0.25 9.95
C LEU A 54 -7.46 -0.67 9.49
N ILE A 55 -7.35 -0.95 8.19
CA ILE A 55 -6.20 -1.69 7.65
C ILE A 55 -4.92 -0.91 7.94
N GLU A 56 -4.86 0.37 7.60
CA GLU A 56 -3.66 1.19 7.82
C GLU A 56 -3.23 1.25 9.28
N GLU A 57 -4.19 1.32 10.21
CA GLU A 57 -3.92 1.36 11.64
C GLU A 57 -3.49 0.00 12.21
N ARG A 58 -4.03 -1.11 11.68
CA ARG A 58 -3.99 -2.43 12.34
C ARG A 58 -3.46 -3.59 11.48
N TYR A 59 -2.88 -3.33 10.30
CA TYR A 59 -2.44 -4.41 9.39
C TYR A 59 -1.45 -5.40 10.03
N ALA A 60 -0.61 -4.94 10.97
CA ALA A 60 0.38 -5.77 11.65
C ALA A 60 -0.22 -6.65 12.76
N GLU A 61 -1.49 -6.46 13.13
CA GLU A 61 -2.14 -7.23 14.20
C GLU A 61 -2.77 -8.55 13.71
N HIS A 62 -2.77 -8.79 12.39
CA HIS A 62 -3.34 -10.00 11.77
C HIS A 62 -4.79 -10.28 12.20
N TRP A 63 -5.59 -9.22 12.34
CA TRP A 63 -7.00 -9.35 12.73
C TRP A 63 -7.77 -10.26 11.76
N PRO A 64 -8.68 -11.11 12.27
CA PRO A 64 -9.62 -11.80 11.42
C PRO A 64 -10.60 -10.80 10.77
N LEU A 65 -11.13 -11.15 9.59
CA LEU A 65 -12.08 -10.28 8.88
C LEU A 65 -13.36 -10.02 9.69
N SER A 66 -13.80 -10.98 10.50
CA SER A 66 -14.90 -10.81 11.45
C SER A 66 -14.72 -9.58 12.31
N LEU A 67 -13.52 -9.35 12.84
CA LEU A 67 -13.23 -8.24 13.74
C LEU A 67 -13.29 -6.89 13.01
N TYR A 68 -12.75 -6.81 11.78
CA TYR A 68 -12.91 -5.61 10.95
C TYR A 68 -14.39 -5.30 10.67
N ALA A 69 -15.15 -6.31 10.27
CA ALA A 69 -16.56 -6.18 9.95
C ALA A 69 -17.37 -5.70 11.18
N SER A 70 -17.13 -6.29 12.36
CA SER A 70 -17.74 -5.87 13.62
C SER A 70 -17.38 -4.43 13.99
N ARG A 71 -16.13 -3.99 13.81
CA ARG A 71 -15.71 -2.61 14.10
C ARG A 71 -16.36 -1.58 13.17
N ILE A 72 -16.67 -1.96 11.94
CA ILE A 72 -17.36 -1.10 10.98
C ILE A 72 -18.88 -1.11 11.21
N GLY A 73 -19.41 -2.20 11.77
CA GLY A 73 -20.84 -2.41 12.00
C GLY A 73 -21.54 -3.13 10.84
N VAL A 74 -20.83 -4.00 10.12
CA VAL A 74 -21.36 -4.77 8.98
C VAL A 74 -21.03 -6.25 9.09
N THR A 75 -21.64 -7.09 8.26
CA THR A 75 -21.27 -8.49 8.14
C THR A 75 -20.01 -8.65 7.27
N GLU A 76 -19.27 -9.76 7.45
CA GLU A 76 -18.10 -10.06 6.60
C GLU A 76 -18.46 -10.16 5.11
N ALA A 77 -19.63 -10.75 4.81
CA ALA A 77 -20.15 -10.85 3.45
C ALA A 77 -20.37 -9.46 2.85
N ARG A 78 -21.05 -8.56 3.58
CA ARG A 78 -21.29 -7.18 3.14
C ARG A 78 -19.97 -6.43 2.91
N LEU A 79 -19.01 -6.58 3.82
CA LEU A 79 -17.69 -5.97 3.66
C LEU A 79 -16.97 -6.49 2.40
N ASN A 80 -17.00 -7.80 2.17
CA ASN A 80 -16.37 -8.41 1.00
C ASN A 80 -17.04 -7.95 -0.31
N ASP A 81 -18.38 -7.83 -0.34
CA ASP A 81 -19.12 -7.35 -1.49
C ASP A 81 -18.85 -5.87 -1.79
N VAL A 82 -18.68 -5.04 -0.75
CA VAL A 82 -18.24 -3.65 -0.91
C VAL A 82 -16.84 -3.61 -1.50
N CYS A 83 -15.90 -4.38 -0.96
CA CYS A 83 -14.51 -4.41 -1.46
C CYS A 83 -14.43 -4.86 -2.92
N ARG A 84 -15.17 -5.92 -3.30
CA ARG A 84 -15.21 -6.38 -4.69
C ARG A 84 -15.80 -5.33 -5.63
N ARG A 85 -16.87 -4.63 -5.22
CA ARG A 85 -17.49 -3.61 -6.08
C ARG A 85 -16.62 -2.38 -6.29
N ILE A 86 -15.83 -1.99 -5.29
CA ILE A 86 -15.05 -0.75 -5.32
C ILE A 86 -13.62 -0.97 -5.80
N ALA A 87 -12.97 -2.04 -5.34
CA ALA A 87 -11.55 -2.30 -5.59
C ALA A 87 -11.29 -3.53 -6.46
N ASP A 88 -12.34 -4.22 -6.92
CA ASP A 88 -12.26 -5.49 -7.67
C ASP A 88 -11.46 -6.59 -6.94
N LEU A 89 -11.38 -6.47 -5.60
CA LEU A 89 -10.60 -7.36 -4.75
C LEU A 89 -11.42 -7.79 -3.53
N PRO A 90 -11.31 -9.05 -3.09
CA PRO A 90 -11.93 -9.47 -1.84
C PRO A 90 -11.28 -8.76 -0.65
N SER A 91 -12.05 -8.53 0.41
CA SER A 91 -11.61 -7.76 1.59
C SER A 91 -10.31 -8.29 2.20
N LYS A 92 -10.17 -9.63 2.29
CA LYS A 92 -8.95 -10.28 2.79
C LYS A 92 -7.72 -9.94 1.97
N ARG A 93 -7.88 -9.80 0.65
CA ARG A 93 -6.78 -9.52 -0.25
C ARG A 93 -6.25 -8.10 -0.03
N LEU A 94 -7.11 -7.13 0.27
CA LEU A 94 -6.70 -5.77 0.58
C LEU A 94 -5.79 -5.70 1.82
N VAL A 95 -6.13 -6.44 2.88
CA VAL A 95 -5.27 -6.56 4.08
C VAL A 95 -3.89 -7.12 3.69
N TYR A 96 -3.86 -8.16 2.87
CA TYR A 96 -2.62 -8.79 2.44
C TYR A 96 -1.79 -7.92 1.48
N GLU A 97 -2.42 -7.16 0.58
CA GLU A 97 -1.72 -6.18 -0.26
C GLU A 97 -1.03 -5.14 0.62
N ARG A 98 -1.70 -4.65 1.67
CA ARG A 98 -1.08 -3.69 2.58
C ARG A 98 0.10 -4.27 3.36
N LEU A 99 -0.07 -5.47 3.94
CA LEU A 99 1.02 -6.21 4.59
C LEU A 99 2.19 -6.43 3.63
N MET A 100 1.91 -6.78 2.38
CA MET A 100 2.93 -7.02 1.37
C MET A 100 3.67 -5.75 0.97
N GLN A 101 2.95 -4.64 0.83
CA GLN A 101 3.53 -3.32 0.57
C GLN A 101 4.49 -2.93 1.69
N GLU A 102 4.08 -3.11 2.95
CA GLU A 102 4.94 -2.80 4.09
C GLU A 102 6.15 -3.74 4.16
N SER A 103 5.94 -5.03 3.87
CA SER A 103 7.02 -6.02 3.82
C SER A 103 8.10 -5.61 2.82
N LYS A 104 7.69 -5.21 1.61
CA LYS A 104 8.62 -4.71 0.58
C LYS A 104 9.34 -3.45 1.06
N ARG A 105 8.61 -2.50 1.65
CA ARG A 105 9.20 -1.25 2.18
C ARG A 105 10.29 -1.54 3.22
N LEU A 106 10.00 -2.39 4.20
CA LEU A 106 10.96 -2.74 5.25
C LEU A 106 12.17 -3.47 4.68
N LEU A 107 11.98 -4.40 3.73
CA LEU A 107 13.10 -5.12 3.11
C LEU A 107 14.07 -4.21 2.36
N LEU A 108 13.60 -3.08 1.84
CA LEU A 108 14.40 -2.13 1.06
C LEU A 108 15.03 -1.04 1.91
N PHE A 109 14.25 -0.48 2.83
CA PHE A 109 14.64 0.74 3.55
C PHE A 109 15.12 0.47 4.97
N THR A 110 15.24 -0.79 5.37
CA THR A 110 15.81 -1.16 6.68
C THR A 110 16.95 -2.16 6.52
N GLY A 111 17.97 -2.05 7.38
CA GLY A 111 19.07 -3.01 7.49
C GLY A 111 18.70 -4.27 8.29
N GLY A 112 17.47 -4.39 8.77
CA GLY A 112 17.02 -5.51 9.59
C GLY A 112 17.09 -6.84 8.85
N SER A 113 17.32 -7.92 9.59
CA SER A 113 17.20 -9.28 9.09
C SER A 113 15.76 -9.60 8.67
N VAL A 114 15.60 -10.63 7.83
CA VAL A 114 14.28 -11.13 7.42
C VAL A 114 13.43 -11.54 8.63
N ASN A 115 14.07 -12.07 9.67
CA ASN A 115 13.41 -12.48 10.91
C ASN A 115 12.91 -11.28 11.71
N GLU A 116 13.73 -10.23 11.86
CA GLU A 116 13.30 -8.99 12.54
C GLU A 116 12.12 -8.34 11.83
N ILE A 117 12.16 -8.27 10.49
CA ILE A 117 11.06 -7.73 9.68
C ILE A 117 9.79 -8.58 9.85
N CYS A 118 9.92 -9.91 9.86
CA CYS A 118 8.81 -10.82 10.14
C CYS A 118 8.12 -10.47 11.46
N TYR A 119 8.88 -10.37 12.56
CA TYR A 119 8.33 -10.06 13.87
C TYR A 119 7.78 -8.63 13.96
N GLN A 120 8.42 -7.66 13.31
CA GLN A 120 7.95 -6.27 13.23
C GLN A 120 6.58 -6.17 12.53
N LEU A 121 6.33 -7.03 11.54
CA LEU A 121 5.04 -7.12 10.83
C LEU A 121 4.00 -7.98 11.58
N GLY A 122 4.30 -8.39 12.82
CA GLY A 122 3.41 -9.18 13.68
C GLY A 122 3.26 -10.65 13.29
N PHE A 123 4.08 -11.16 12.37
CA PHE A 123 4.12 -12.59 12.10
C PHE A 123 4.83 -13.31 13.25
N LYS A 124 4.27 -14.45 13.67
CA LYS A 124 4.82 -15.28 14.75
C LYS A 124 5.89 -16.27 14.28
N ASP A 125 5.93 -16.56 12.99
CA ASP A 125 6.77 -17.58 12.38
C ASP A 125 7.43 -17.05 11.09
N PRO A 126 8.78 -16.96 11.05
CA PRO A 126 9.53 -16.58 9.85
C PRO A 126 9.29 -17.49 8.63
N ALA A 127 9.02 -18.77 8.83
CA ALA A 127 8.71 -19.69 7.73
C ALA A 127 7.34 -19.36 7.11
N TYR A 128 6.34 -19.07 7.93
CA TYR A 128 5.06 -18.55 7.47
C TYR A 128 5.19 -17.20 6.75
N PHE A 129 5.94 -16.25 7.29
CA PHE A 129 6.23 -14.98 6.60
C PHE A 129 6.89 -15.21 5.24
N SER A 130 7.88 -16.08 5.17
CA SER A 130 8.57 -16.38 3.90
C SER A 130 7.62 -16.98 2.86
N ARG A 131 6.75 -17.92 3.25
CA ARG A 131 5.70 -18.47 2.36
C ARG A 131 4.70 -17.41 1.92
N PHE A 132 4.27 -16.55 2.84
CA PHE A 132 3.42 -15.41 2.53
C PHE A 132 4.11 -14.51 1.49
N PHE A 133 5.34 -14.09 1.73
CA PHE A 133 6.05 -13.19 0.83
C PHE A 133 6.23 -13.81 -0.55
N VAL A 134 6.66 -15.08 -0.63
CA VAL A 134 6.80 -15.80 -1.92
C VAL A 134 5.48 -15.88 -2.67
N ARG A 135 4.37 -16.17 -1.99
CA ARG A 135 3.05 -16.25 -2.61
C ARG A 135 2.61 -14.95 -3.29
N TYR A 136 3.05 -13.80 -2.78
CA TYR A 136 2.62 -12.47 -3.26
C TYR A 136 3.68 -11.73 -4.10
N ALA A 137 4.98 -11.97 -3.88
CA ALA A 137 6.08 -11.40 -4.68
C ALA A 137 6.62 -12.35 -5.76
N GLY A 138 6.36 -13.65 -5.66
CA GLY A 138 6.93 -14.67 -6.55
C GLY A 138 8.38 -15.05 -6.25
N LEU A 139 8.97 -14.53 -5.18
CA LEU A 139 10.37 -14.78 -4.80
C LEU A 139 10.57 -14.58 -3.29
N THR A 140 11.70 -15.04 -2.74
CA THR A 140 11.95 -14.98 -1.29
C THR A 140 12.27 -13.55 -0.81
N PRO A 141 12.03 -13.22 0.47
CA PRO A 141 12.38 -11.91 1.03
C PRO A 141 13.84 -11.52 0.79
N SER A 142 14.79 -12.45 0.99
CA SER A 142 16.21 -12.24 0.76
C SER A 142 16.53 -11.99 -0.72
N ALA A 143 15.95 -12.78 -1.63
CA ALA A 143 16.12 -12.59 -3.07
C ALA A 143 15.52 -11.25 -3.53
N TYR A 144 14.42 -10.79 -2.91
CA TYR A 144 13.82 -9.49 -3.20
C TYR A 144 14.79 -8.37 -2.86
N ARG A 145 15.37 -8.40 -1.65
CA ARG A 145 16.35 -7.42 -1.20
C ARG A 145 17.55 -7.35 -2.13
N GLN A 146 18.15 -8.51 -2.45
CA GLN A 146 19.32 -8.57 -3.31
C GLN A 146 19.04 -8.00 -4.70
N ARG A 147 17.92 -8.41 -5.33
CA ARG A 147 17.53 -7.94 -6.67
C ARG A 147 17.34 -6.43 -6.74
N GLN A 148 16.82 -5.81 -5.68
CA GLN A 148 16.60 -4.36 -5.66
C GLN A 148 17.89 -3.60 -5.38
N ALA A 149 18.77 -4.10 -4.50
CA ALA A 149 20.11 -3.53 -4.27
C ALA A 149 20.98 -3.54 -5.54
N ASP A 150 20.93 -4.62 -6.32
CA ASP A 150 21.62 -4.73 -7.60
C ASP A 150 21.05 -3.77 -8.67
N GLY A 151 19.74 -3.48 -8.60
CA GLY A 151 19.06 -2.55 -9.49
C GLY A 151 19.33 -1.08 -9.18
N GLU A 152 19.53 -0.73 -7.90
CA GLU A 152 19.94 0.60 -7.47
C GLU A 152 21.42 0.88 -7.76
N SER A 153 22.30 -0.13 -7.64
CA SER A 153 23.73 0.04 -7.96
C SER A 153 24.04 0.22 -9.45
N ARG A 154 23.07 -0.06 -10.34
CA ARG A 154 23.19 0.10 -11.81
C ARG A 154 22.57 1.39 -12.34
N ARG A 155 22.05 2.27 -11.47
CA ARG A 155 21.46 3.56 -11.82
C ARG A 155 22.34 4.70 -11.30
#